data_AF-A0A6B3IKK5-F1
#
_entry.id   AF-A0A6B3IKK5-F1
#
_cell.length_a   1.000
_cell.length_b   1.000
_cell.length_c   1.000
_cell.angle_alpha   90.00
_cell.angle_beta   90.00
_cell.angle_gamma   90.00
#
_symmetry.space_group_name_H-M   'P 1'
#
loop_
_entity.id
_entity.type
_entity.pdbx_description
1 polymer ?
#
loop_
_entity_poly.entity_id
_entity_poly.type
_entity_poly.pdbx_seq_one_letter_code
_entity_poly.pdbx_strand_id
1 'polypeptide(L)'
;AGRFRHREIWDLRHLLERLAQSSDRLDEFDEEVFVSAFRFSYAELAPGTRRLLRLLALHPGPDITAAAAAALSGAWVGPGGGAEGVRRSIEELLDCHLLAEPLLGRYQLHDLTRAFALRMCTAEEPESARDEALGRLLGHYLTSAHRAHRLTHPRRRALEPDPEQLCLYAAEFGDSQEAAAWL
;
A
#
# COMPACT_ATOMS: atom_id res chain seq x y z
N ALA A 1 -17.80 25.43 -16.24
CA ALA A 1 -17.00 24.93 -17.39
C ALA A 1 -15.61 25.56 -17.33
N GLY A 2 -14.48 24.87 -17.30
CA GLY A 2 -14.19 23.45 -17.30
C GLY A 2 -12.68 23.23 -17.26
N ARG A 3 -12.31 22.11 -16.63
CA ARG A 3 -11.17 21.23 -16.96
C ARG A 3 -9.77 21.60 -16.47
N PHE A 4 -9.42 20.92 -15.39
CA PHE A 4 -8.13 20.27 -15.15
C PHE A 4 -7.29 20.03 -16.41
N ARG A 5 -6.00 20.36 -16.34
CA ARG A 5 -4.95 19.59 -17.02
C ARG A 5 -3.82 19.29 -16.05
N HIS A 6 -3.64 17.99 -15.85
CA HIS A 6 -2.74 17.30 -14.94
C HIS A 6 -1.30 17.79 -14.94
N ARG A 7 -0.75 17.78 -13.71
CA ARG A 7 0.66 17.83 -13.37
C ARG A 7 1.45 16.74 -14.09
N GLU A 8 2.61 17.15 -14.57
CA GLU A 8 3.68 16.34 -15.14
C GLU A 8 4.30 15.42 -14.07
N ILE A 9 4.46 14.15 -14.45
CA ILE A 9 5.43 13.12 -14.04
C ILE A 9 6.29 13.50 -12.82
N TRP A 10 6.01 12.89 -11.66
CA TRP A 10 6.85 13.05 -10.47
C TRP A 10 8.10 12.15 -10.62
N ASP A 11 9.29 12.75 -10.57
CA ASP A 11 10.56 11.99 -10.53
C ASP A 11 10.63 11.20 -9.21
N LEU A 12 10.90 9.90 -9.31
CA LEU A 12 11.11 9.00 -8.17
C LEU A 12 12.16 9.55 -7.20
N ARG A 13 13.17 10.27 -7.70
CA ARG A 13 14.16 10.96 -6.85
C ARG A 13 13.55 12.05 -5.99
N HIS A 14 12.57 12.78 -6.50
CA HIS A 14 11.88 13.81 -5.74
C HIS A 14 11.02 13.21 -4.62
N LEU A 15 10.45 12.02 -4.87
CA LEU A 15 9.76 11.26 -3.83
C LEU A 15 10.73 10.72 -2.78
N LEU A 16 11.90 10.21 -3.19
CA LEU A 16 12.95 9.75 -2.29
C LEU A 16 13.54 10.90 -1.46
N GLU A 17 13.76 12.07 -2.06
CA GLU A 17 14.21 13.29 -1.36
C GLU A 17 13.19 13.77 -0.33
N ARG A 18 11.90 13.75 -0.67
CA ARG A 18 10.84 14.07 0.29
C ARG A 18 10.78 13.05 1.43
N LEU A 19 11.03 11.77 1.15
CA LEU A 19 11.07 10.71 2.15
C LEU A 19 12.29 10.87 3.08
N ALA A 20 13.44 11.25 2.53
CA ALA A 20 14.63 11.63 3.30
C ALA A 20 14.39 12.88 4.15
N GLN A 21 13.72 13.91 3.62
CA GLN A 21 13.36 15.12 4.37
C GLN A 21 12.34 14.87 5.48
N SER A 22 11.42 13.90 5.32
CA SER A 22 10.56 13.47 6.43
C SER A 22 11.35 12.71 7.50
N SER A 23 12.39 11.96 7.12
CA SER A 23 13.30 11.32 8.06
C SER A 23 14.07 12.35 8.90
N ASP A 24 14.53 13.42 8.26
CA ASP A 24 15.32 14.51 8.88
C ASP A 24 14.53 15.29 9.96
N ARG A 25 13.19 15.35 9.85
CA ARG A 25 12.31 15.92 10.88
C ARG A 25 12.00 14.98 12.05
N LEU A 26 12.27 13.69 11.87
CA LEU A 26 12.09 12.68 12.92
C LEU A 26 13.32 12.58 13.82
N ASP A 27 14.51 12.93 13.31
CA ASP A 27 15.76 13.07 14.07
C ASP A 27 15.70 14.15 15.18
N GLU A 28 14.71 15.05 15.12
CA GLU A 28 14.51 16.12 16.12
C GLU A 28 13.86 15.59 17.42
N PHE A 29 13.23 14.41 17.37
CA PHE A 29 12.80 13.67 18.56
C PHE A 29 13.83 12.60 18.90
N ASP A 30 13.98 12.27 20.18
CA ASP A 30 14.83 11.16 20.60
C ASP A 30 14.30 9.85 19.97
N GLU A 31 14.92 9.42 18.86
CA GLU A 31 14.47 8.30 18.01
C GLU A 31 14.21 7.05 18.86
N GLU A 32 14.99 6.83 19.92
CA GLU A 32 14.85 5.68 20.81
C GLU A 32 13.57 5.74 21.65
N VAL A 33 13.19 6.93 22.16
CA VAL A 33 11.95 7.13 22.92
C VAL A 33 10.73 6.92 22.02
N PHE A 34 10.81 7.43 20.78
CA PHE A 34 9.76 7.26 19.79
C PHE A 34 9.55 5.79 19.42
N VAL A 35 10.63 5.10 19.04
CA VAL A 35 10.57 3.68 18.69
C VAL A 35 10.11 2.84 19.88
N SER A 36 10.49 3.21 21.11
CA SER A 36 10.03 2.54 22.34
C SER A 36 8.51 2.61 22.52
N ALA A 37 7.89 3.77 22.25
CA ALA A 37 6.45 3.95 22.40
C ALA A 37 5.65 3.05 21.42
N PHE A 38 6.10 2.93 20.16
CA PHE A 38 5.45 2.08 19.17
C PHE A 38 5.76 0.58 19.35
N ARG A 39 6.91 0.23 19.95
CA ARG A 39 7.28 -1.17 20.20
C ARG A 39 6.25 -1.92 21.04
N PHE A 40 5.61 -1.27 22.02
CA PHE A 40 4.61 -1.91 22.86
C PHE A 40 3.39 -2.31 22.03
N SER A 41 2.74 -1.36 21.36
CA SER A 41 1.60 -1.63 20.47
C SER A 41 1.95 -2.63 19.38
N TYR A 42 3.14 -2.51 18.80
CA TYR A 42 3.62 -3.45 17.79
C TYR A 42 3.79 -4.87 18.33
N ALA A 43 4.28 -5.04 19.56
CA ALA A 43 4.48 -6.35 20.17
C ALA A 43 3.16 -7.07 20.49
N GLU A 44 2.08 -6.32 20.77
CA GLU A 44 0.75 -6.87 21.02
C GLU A 44 0.04 -7.37 19.74
N LEU A 45 0.46 -6.89 18.57
CA LEU A 45 -0.13 -7.29 17.30
C LEU A 45 0.09 -8.78 16.98
N ALA A 46 -0.95 -9.39 16.40
CA ALA A 46 -0.85 -10.71 15.82
C ALA A 46 0.31 -10.78 14.79
N PRO A 47 1.01 -11.93 14.65
CA PRO A 47 2.17 -12.04 13.76
C PRO A 47 1.87 -11.63 12.29
N GLY A 48 0.68 -11.97 11.78
CA GLY A 48 0.25 -11.57 10.44
C GLY A 48 0.06 -10.06 10.32
N THR A 49 -0.48 -9.42 11.37
CA THR A 49 -0.73 -7.99 11.43
C THR A 49 0.55 -7.18 11.56
N ARG A 50 1.54 -7.65 12.36
CA ARG A 50 2.89 -7.07 12.37
C ARG A 50 3.54 -7.07 11.01
N ARG A 51 3.46 -8.21 10.30
CA ARG A 51 3.99 -8.34 8.94
C ARG A 51 3.26 -7.41 7.98
N LEU A 52 1.92 -7.33 8.05
CA LEU A 52 1.15 -6.42 7.23
C LEU A 52 1.60 -4.97 7.46
N LEU A 53 1.71 -4.52 8.71
CA LEU A 53 2.17 -3.17 9.05
C LEU A 53 3.52 -2.84 8.41
N ARG A 54 4.50 -3.75 8.53
CA ARG A 54 5.82 -3.60 7.91
C ARG A 54 5.72 -3.43 6.40
N LEU A 55 4.92 -4.28 5.74
CA LEU A 55 4.77 -4.24 4.28
C LEU A 55 4.01 -2.99 3.82
N LEU A 56 2.96 -2.55 4.53
CA LEU A 56 2.23 -1.32 4.23
C LEU A 56 3.14 -0.09 4.18
N ALA A 57 4.20 -0.08 4.98
CA ALA A 57 5.17 1.01 5.01
C ALA A 57 5.92 1.20 3.68
N LEU A 58 6.04 0.12 2.87
CA LEU A 58 6.62 0.15 1.52
C LEU A 58 5.73 0.83 0.47
N HIS A 59 4.45 1.06 0.78
CA HIS A 59 3.51 1.68 -0.15
C HIS A 59 3.89 3.15 -0.41
N PRO A 60 4.14 3.57 -1.68
CA PRO A 60 4.65 4.90 -2.00
C PRO A 60 3.59 6.01 -1.91
N GLY A 61 2.30 5.66 -1.76
CA GLY A 61 1.19 6.60 -1.68
C GLY A 61 0.74 6.94 -0.26
N PRO A 62 -0.04 8.03 -0.10
CA PRO A 62 -0.53 8.51 1.18
C PRO A 62 -1.55 7.55 1.81
N ASP A 63 -2.41 6.93 0.99
CA ASP A 63 -3.40 5.94 1.39
C ASP A 63 -3.30 4.67 0.55
N ILE A 64 -3.87 3.58 1.05
CA ILE A 64 -3.93 2.27 0.40
C ILE A 64 -5.32 1.65 0.59
N THR A 65 -5.80 0.91 -0.42
CA THR A 65 -7.04 0.14 -0.31
C THR A 65 -6.77 -1.25 0.28
N ALA A 66 -7.81 -1.91 0.80
CA ALA A 66 -7.69 -3.30 1.25
C ALA A 66 -7.21 -4.25 0.13
N ALA A 67 -7.62 -4.01 -1.12
CA ALA A 67 -7.20 -4.81 -2.27
C ALA A 67 -5.71 -4.64 -2.58
N ALA A 68 -5.20 -3.39 -2.55
CA ALA A 68 -3.78 -3.12 -2.73
C ALA A 68 -2.94 -3.67 -1.56
N ALA A 69 -3.44 -3.59 -0.32
CA ALA A 69 -2.82 -4.20 0.86
C ALA A 69 -2.77 -5.74 0.74
N ALA A 70 -3.81 -6.36 0.18
CA ALA A 70 -3.83 -7.80 -0.07
C ALA A 70 -2.82 -8.22 -1.14
N ALA A 71 -2.70 -7.46 -2.22
CA ALA A 71 -1.67 -7.67 -3.23
C ALA A 71 -0.26 -7.55 -2.64
N LEU A 72 0.00 -6.46 -1.92
CA LEU A 72 1.29 -6.17 -1.29
C LEU A 72 1.72 -7.27 -0.32
N SER A 73 0.80 -7.72 0.54
CA SER A 73 1.04 -8.81 1.48
C SER A 73 1.14 -10.20 0.84
N GLY A 74 0.76 -10.34 -0.44
CA GLY A 74 0.66 -11.63 -1.13
C GLY A 74 -0.38 -12.57 -0.52
N ALA A 75 -1.30 -11.98 0.26
CA ALA A 75 -2.25 -12.58 1.20
C ALA A 75 -2.12 -14.10 1.40
N TRP A 76 -1.19 -14.48 2.30
CA TRP A 76 -0.99 -15.76 2.99
C TRP A 76 -1.75 -16.98 2.40
N VAL A 77 -1.05 -17.80 1.60
CA VAL A 77 -1.55 -19.10 1.11
C VAL A 77 -1.73 -20.06 2.31
N GLY A 78 -2.93 -20.10 2.89
CA GLY A 78 -3.30 -21.01 3.99
C GLY A 78 -4.73 -20.81 4.50
N PRO A 79 -5.30 -21.76 5.28
CA PRO A 79 -6.65 -21.63 5.82
C PRO A 79 -6.74 -20.44 6.80
N GLY A 80 -7.61 -19.47 6.50
CA GLY A 80 -7.74 -18.21 7.25
C GLY A 80 -6.78 -17.09 6.80
N GLY A 81 -5.88 -17.38 5.85
CA GLY A 81 -5.11 -16.42 5.07
C GLY A 81 -5.82 -16.05 3.77
N GLY A 82 -5.52 -14.86 3.22
CA GLY A 82 -6.21 -14.29 2.07
C GLY A 82 -6.77 -12.89 2.36
N ALA A 83 -7.66 -12.40 1.50
CA ALA A 83 -8.23 -11.05 1.62
C ALA A 83 -8.90 -10.81 2.98
N GLU A 84 -9.53 -11.83 3.56
CA GLU A 84 -10.19 -11.74 4.87
C GLU A 84 -9.21 -11.62 6.03
N GLY A 85 -8.08 -12.32 5.96
CA GLY A 85 -7.00 -12.15 6.94
C GLY A 85 -6.42 -10.73 6.90
N VAL A 86 -6.29 -10.16 5.70
CA VAL A 86 -5.83 -8.78 5.52
C VAL A 86 -6.83 -7.78 6.10
N ARG A 87 -8.15 -7.98 5.89
CA ARG A 87 -9.18 -7.13 6.52
C ARG A 87 -9.11 -7.16 8.03
N ARG A 88 -9.03 -8.34 8.64
CA ARG A 88 -8.89 -8.49 10.09
C ARG A 88 -7.63 -7.81 10.62
N SER A 89 -6.51 -7.93 9.92
CA SER A 89 -5.29 -7.22 10.28
C SER A 89 -5.42 -5.70 10.13
N ILE A 90 -6.16 -5.21 9.13
CA ILE A 90 -6.45 -3.77 9.00
C ILE A 90 -7.32 -3.29 10.18
N GLU A 91 -8.36 -4.05 10.54
CA GLU A 91 -9.22 -3.75 11.70
C GLU A 91 -8.40 -3.67 12.99
N GLU A 92 -7.55 -4.66 13.26
CA GLU A 92 -6.65 -4.64 14.43
C GLU A 92 -5.71 -3.43 14.42
N LEU A 93 -5.17 -3.04 13.26
CA LEU A 93 -4.34 -1.84 13.15
C LEU A 93 -5.12 -0.53 13.37
N LEU A 94 -6.39 -0.47 12.99
CA LEU A 94 -7.27 0.66 13.27
C LEU A 94 -7.58 0.74 14.77
N ASP A 95 -7.88 -0.39 15.40
CA ASP A 95 -8.15 -0.50 16.85
C ASP A 95 -6.94 -0.07 17.69
N CYS A 96 -5.72 -0.37 17.22
CA CYS A 96 -4.47 0.07 17.84
C CYS A 96 -4.03 1.49 17.43
N HIS A 97 -4.82 2.22 16.65
CA HIS A 97 -4.49 3.56 16.13
C HIS A 97 -3.18 3.62 15.32
N LEU A 98 -2.79 2.50 14.71
CA LEU A 98 -1.62 2.41 13.83
C LEU A 98 -1.98 2.73 12.37
N LEU A 99 -3.26 2.61 12.02
CA LEU A 99 -3.84 3.13 10.79
C LEU A 99 -4.94 4.15 11.08
N ALA A 100 -5.20 5.01 10.10
CA ALA A 100 -6.40 5.82 10.01
C ALA A 100 -7.19 5.49 8.76
N GLU A 101 -8.50 5.72 8.80
CA GLU A 101 -9.40 5.62 7.64
C GLU A 101 -10.02 7.00 7.34
N PRO A 102 -9.28 7.91 6.69
CA PRO A 102 -9.79 9.25 6.37
C PRO A 102 -10.98 9.24 5.40
N LEU A 103 -11.05 8.21 4.55
CA LEU A 103 -12.15 7.96 3.62
C LEU A 103 -12.48 6.47 3.71
N LEU A 104 -13.76 6.13 3.62
CA LEU A 104 -14.21 4.74 3.67
C LEU A 104 -13.45 3.88 2.63
N GLY A 105 -12.80 2.82 3.10
CA GLY A 105 -11.98 1.90 2.31
C GLY A 105 -10.58 2.40 1.93
N ARG A 106 -10.15 3.58 2.43
CA ARG A 106 -8.82 4.16 2.23
C ARG A 106 -8.10 4.24 3.57
N TYR A 107 -7.04 3.46 3.70
CA TYR A 107 -6.25 3.37 4.93
C TYR A 107 -4.95 4.13 4.80
N GLN A 108 -4.58 4.88 5.83
CA GLN A 108 -3.39 5.71 5.86
C GLN A 108 -2.52 5.35 7.06
N LEU A 109 -1.23 5.18 6.81
CA LEU A 109 -0.21 5.23 7.86
C LEU A 109 0.11 6.68 8.17
N HIS A 110 0.04 7.05 9.44
CA HIS A 110 0.60 8.32 9.90
C HIS A 110 2.12 8.34 9.70
N ASP A 111 2.69 9.53 9.47
CA ASP A 111 4.13 9.70 9.16
C ASP A 111 5.02 9.00 10.19
N LEU A 112 4.67 9.13 11.47
CA LEU A 112 5.33 8.49 12.60
C LEU A 112 5.24 6.95 12.51
N THR A 113 4.03 6.40 12.41
CA THR A 113 3.83 4.95 12.31
C THR A 113 4.52 4.37 11.07
N ARG A 114 4.53 5.11 9.95
CA ARG A 114 5.21 4.75 8.72
C ARG A 114 6.72 4.64 8.93
N ALA A 115 7.33 5.63 9.58
CA ALA A 115 8.77 5.61 9.87
C ALA A 115 9.15 4.42 10.77
N PHE A 116 8.38 4.19 11.84
CA PHE A 116 8.56 3.01 12.69
C PHE A 116 8.43 1.70 11.90
N ALA A 117 7.37 1.57 11.09
CA ALA A 117 7.10 0.37 10.32
C ALA A 117 8.16 0.11 9.23
N LEU A 118 8.70 1.16 8.59
CA LEU A 118 9.83 1.05 7.64
C LEU A 118 11.10 0.54 8.32
N ARG A 119 11.39 1.01 9.54
CA ARG A 119 12.53 0.52 10.33
C ARG A 119 12.37 -0.96 10.66
N MET A 120 11.19 -1.37 11.12
CA MET A 120 10.90 -2.79 11.39
C MET A 120 10.92 -3.63 10.11
N CYS A 121 10.43 -3.10 8.99
CA CYS A 121 10.49 -3.76 7.68
C CYS A 121 11.93 -4.03 7.25
N THR A 122 12.82 -3.04 7.38
CA THR A 122 14.24 -3.19 7.03
C THR A 122 14.97 -4.15 7.96
N ALA A 123 14.57 -4.22 9.23
CA ALA A 123 15.19 -5.12 10.20
C ALA A 123 14.71 -6.57 10.10
N GLU A 124 13.42 -6.79 9.79
CA GLU A 124 12.79 -8.12 9.86
C GLU A 124 12.49 -8.76 8.50
N GLU A 125 12.31 -7.99 7.43
CA GLU A 125 12.02 -8.54 6.10
C GLU A 125 13.28 -8.55 5.22
N PRO A 126 13.66 -9.70 4.64
CA PRO A 126 14.74 -9.77 3.66
C PRO A 126 14.49 -8.85 2.46
N GLU A 127 15.56 -8.35 1.84
CA GLU A 127 15.47 -7.49 0.66
C GLU A 127 14.62 -8.11 -0.46
N SER A 128 14.85 -9.37 -0.78
CA SER A 128 14.06 -10.11 -1.78
C SER A 128 12.56 -10.16 -1.46
N ALA A 129 12.20 -10.30 -0.19
CA ALA A 129 10.78 -10.33 0.22
C ALA A 129 10.10 -8.96 0.07
N ARG A 130 10.86 -7.87 0.28
CA ARG A 130 10.38 -6.49 0.06
C ARG A 130 10.19 -6.23 -1.44
N ASP A 131 11.13 -6.66 -2.26
CA ASP A 131 11.05 -6.53 -3.72
C ASP A 131 9.88 -7.32 -4.29
N GLU A 132 9.67 -8.56 -3.83
CA GLU A 132 8.49 -9.36 -4.20
C GLU A 132 7.18 -8.69 -3.79
N ALA A 133 7.12 -8.08 -2.61
CA ALA A 133 5.94 -7.35 -2.15
C ALA A 133 5.62 -6.15 -3.06
N LEU A 134 6.64 -5.35 -3.37
CA LEU A 134 6.51 -4.24 -4.32
C LEU A 134 6.11 -4.74 -5.72
N GLY A 135 6.70 -5.85 -6.18
CA GLY A 135 6.34 -6.49 -7.45
C GLY A 135 4.86 -6.87 -7.53
N ARG A 136 4.31 -7.48 -6.46
CA ARG A 136 2.87 -7.80 -6.39
C ARG A 136 1.99 -6.57 -6.37
N LEU A 137 2.39 -5.52 -5.65
CA LEU A 137 1.67 -4.24 -5.63
C LEU A 137 1.66 -3.58 -7.01
N LEU A 138 2.79 -3.57 -7.70
CA LEU A 138 2.89 -3.07 -9.07
C LEU A 138 2.00 -3.90 -10.02
N GLY A 139 2.01 -5.23 -9.89
CA GLY A 139 1.12 -6.12 -10.63
C GLY A 139 -0.36 -5.81 -10.39
N HIS A 140 -0.75 -5.50 -9.15
CA HIS A 140 -2.10 -5.03 -8.81
C HIS A 140 -2.45 -3.75 -9.55
N TYR A 141 -1.60 -2.72 -9.49
CA TYR A 141 -1.88 -1.45 -10.17
C TYR A 141 -1.90 -1.57 -11.69
N LEU A 142 -0.97 -2.32 -12.28
CA LEU A 142 -0.92 -2.57 -13.72
C LEU A 142 -2.17 -3.30 -14.21
N THR A 143 -2.56 -4.38 -13.52
CA THR A 143 -3.74 -5.16 -13.88
C THR A 143 -5.02 -4.34 -13.74
N SER A 144 -5.13 -3.57 -12.65
CA SER A 144 -6.29 -2.70 -12.39
C SER A 144 -6.39 -1.58 -13.44
N ALA A 145 -5.27 -0.92 -13.75
CA ALA A 145 -5.21 0.12 -14.77
C ALA A 145 -5.56 -0.43 -16.15
N HIS A 146 -5.07 -1.62 -16.50
CA HIS A 146 -5.41 -2.27 -17.76
C HIS A 146 -6.92 -2.57 -17.85
N ARG A 147 -7.52 -3.15 -16.80
CA ARG A 147 -8.97 -3.41 -16.73
C ARG A 147 -9.78 -2.12 -16.85
N ALA A 148 -9.39 -1.07 -16.12
CA ALA A 148 -10.04 0.22 -16.16
C ALA A 148 -9.93 0.88 -17.55
N HIS A 149 -8.76 0.79 -18.17
CA HIS A 149 -8.52 1.33 -19.52
C HIS A 149 -9.41 0.63 -20.56
N ARG A 150 -9.53 -0.70 -20.51
CA ARG A 150 -10.39 -1.46 -21.44
C ARG A 150 -11.87 -1.08 -21.35
N LEU A 151 -12.37 -0.82 -20.15
CA LEU A 151 -13.77 -0.41 -19.94
C LEU A 151 -14.01 1.04 -20.37
N THR A 152 -13.07 1.95 -20.09
CA THR A 152 -13.21 3.38 -20.39
C THR A 152 -12.90 3.74 -21.84
N HIS A 153 -12.06 2.95 -22.51
CA HIS A 153 -11.61 3.20 -23.89
C HIS A 153 -11.76 1.96 -24.78
N PRO A 154 -12.98 1.41 -24.95
CA PRO A 154 -13.19 0.12 -25.62
C PRO A 154 -12.76 0.09 -27.09
N ARG A 155 -12.62 1.26 -27.73
CA ARG A 155 -12.18 1.39 -29.13
C ARG A 155 -10.66 1.54 -29.29
N ARG A 156 -9.90 1.70 -28.19
CA ARG A 156 -8.44 1.77 -28.24
C ARG A 156 -7.85 0.37 -28.11
N ARG A 157 -6.84 0.08 -28.91
CA ARG A 157 -6.06 -1.14 -28.76
C ARG A 157 -5.22 -1.02 -27.49
N ALA A 158 -5.52 -1.83 -26.49
CA ALA A 158 -4.69 -1.96 -25.30
C ALA A 158 -3.51 -2.89 -25.58
N LEU A 159 -2.37 -2.62 -24.94
CA LEU A 159 -1.32 -3.63 -24.82
C LEU A 159 -1.81 -4.64 -23.79
N GLU A 160 -1.84 -5.92 -24.18
CA GLU A 160 -2.20 -6.99 -23.26
C GLU A 160 -1.02 -7.24 -22.31
N PRO A 161 -1.21 -7.18 -20.98
CA PRO A 161 -0.18 -7.54 -20.03
C PRO A 161 0.11 -9.04 -20.15
N ASP A 162 1.32 -9.43 -19.76
CA ASP A 162 1.66 -10.85 -19.67
C ASP A 162 0.70 -11.54 -18.67
N PRO A 163 0.07 -12.68 -19.01
CA PRO A 163 -0.75 -13.44 -18.08
C PRO A 163 -0.08 -13.72 -16.74
N GLU A 164 1.24 -13.89 -16.71
CA GLU A 164 2.01 -14.12 -15.48
C GLU A 164 2.09 -12.89 -14.58
N GLN A 165 1.81 -11.69 -15.12
CA GLN A 165 1.78 -10.42 -14.39
C GLN A 165 0.39 -10.06 -13.85
N LEU A 166 -0.64 -10.85 -14.17
CA LEU A 166 -2.00 -10.59 -13.71
C LEU A 166 -2.13 -10.84 -12.20
N CYS A 167 -2.58 -9.82 -11.48
CA CYS A 167 -2.80 -9.92 -10.04
C CYS A 167 -4.24 -10.35 -9.72
N LEU A 168 -4.40 -11.39 -8.90
CA LEU A 168 -5.71 -11.86 -8.42
C LEU A 168 -6.43 -10.83 -7.56
N TYR A 169 -5.70 -9.94 -6.89
CA TYR A 169 -6.27 -8.90 -6.04
C TYR A 169 -6.47 -7.58 -6.79
N ALA A 170 -6.30 -7.56 -8.12
CA ALA A 170 -6.56 -6.38 -8.93
C ALA A 170 -8.02 -5.93 -8.82
N ALA A 171 -8.24 -4.62 -8.89
CA ALA A 171 -9.59 -4.05 -8.87
C ALA A 171 -10.44 -4.65 -10.00
N GLU A 172 -11.69 -4.92 -9.66
CA GLU A 172 -12.75 -5.26 -10.60
C GLU A 172 -13.71 -4.07 -10.68
N PHE A 173 -14.25 -3.82 -11.87
CA PHE A 173 -15.14 -2.69 -12.11
C PHE A 173 -16.41 -3.20 -12.76
N GLY A 174 -17.57 -2.81 -12.23
CA GLY A 174 -18.87 -3.15 -12.77
C GLY A 174 -19.21 -2.37 -14.04
N ASP A 175 -18.67 -1.15 -14.17
CA ASP A 175 -18.93 -0.28 -15.32
C ASP A 175 -17.76 0.67 -15.66
N SER A 176 -17.95 1.45 -16.74
CA SER A 176 -16.97 2.44 -17.20
C SER A 176 -16.84 3.65 -16.27
N GLN A 177 -17.86 3.99 -15.48
CA GLN A 177 -17.81 5.15 -14.58
C GLN A 177 -16.94 4.82 -13.37
N GLU A 178 -17.11 3.64 -12.80
CA GLU A 178 -16.28 3.11 -11.70
C GLU A 178 -14.82 2.97 -12.13
N ALA A 179 -14.59 2.41 -13.32
CA ALA A 179 -13.25 2.32 -13.92
C ALA A 179 -12.61 3.70 -14.14
N ALA A 180 -13.38 4.70 -14.57
CA ALA A 180 -12.89 6.07 -14.75
C ALA A 180 -12.60 6.79 -13.43
N ALA A 181 -13.33 6.48 -12.36
CA ALA A 181 -13.10 7.05 -11.03
C ALA A 181 -11.85 6.47 -10.35
N TRP A 182 -11.42 5.29 -10.77
CA TRP A 182 -10.20 4.64 -10.26
C TRP A 182 -8.92 5.18 -10.90
N LEU A 183 -8.97 5.57 -12.18
CA LEU A 183 -7.83 6.13 -12.95
C LEU A 183 -7.46 7.56 -12.51
#